data_AF-A0A8T2IW57-F1
#
_entry.id   AF-A0A8T2IW57-F1
#
_cell.length_a   1.000
_cell.length_b   1.000
_cell.length_c   1.000
_cell.angle_alpha   90.00
_cell.angle_beta   90.00
_cell.angle_gamma   90.00
#
_symmetry.space_group_name_H-M   'P 1'
#
loop_
_entity.id
_entity.type
_entity.pdbx_description
1 polymer ?
#
loop_
_entity_poly.entity_id
_entity_poly.type
_entity_poly.pdbx_seq_one_letter_code
_entity_poly.pdbx_strand_id
1 'polypeptide(L)'
;MHSTIHSLLPIGPLRLLSCVSRYTDMMLSLKNVMMAVVETLLNKFEEDQSKNKDVQKTTLQEQHTQCYTDNCSDSDSSFNQSYTFMNQEQLQLIAEQLDPNQPEEVRKEAMETLCSAPPSDVLKCECWNVLQKNLTLSLADPDSMFTERILKFYAKTFSSSPLSMAREIYVSLAKHLELSFNSRDGQKFTYSIGIDITNPEIIRVLKKIRLLNDYQKEAPSFWIRHPEKYMEEIVESTLSLLSVNQDSNLPSAQIFLDPIVFMALIDTKAVWFKKWMVM
;
A
#
# COMPACT_ATOMS: atom_id res chain seq x y z
N MET A 1 17.27 55.84 -5.11
CA MET A 1 18.64 55.54 -5.57
C MET A 1 19.53 55.68 -4.33
N HIS A 2 20.00 54.64 -3.65
CA HIS A 2 20.94 53.62 -4.12
C HIS A 2 20.85 52.34 -3.27
N SER A 3 21.31 51.26 -3.88
CA SER A 3 21.22 49.85 -3.52
C SER A 3 21.96 49.44 -2.23
N THR A 4 21.36 48.54 -1.43
CA THR A 4 22.08 47.72 -0.44
C THR A 4 22.20 46.32 -1.01
N ILE A 5 23.35 46.04 -1.64
CA ILE A 5 23.70 44.74 -2.21
C ILE A 5 24.28 43.85 -1.10
N HIS A 6 23.71 42.64 -1.01
CA HIS A 6 24.20 41.48 -0.25
C HIS A 6 25.69 41.21 -0.48
N SER A 7 26.47 41.14 0.60
CA SER A 7 27.78 40.47 0.59
C SER A 7 27.60 38.97 0.91
N LEU A 8 27.36 38.17 -0.14
CA LEU A 8 27.61 36.73 -0.12
C LEU A 8 29.12 36.51 -0.03
N LEU A 9 29.60 36.07 1.13
CA LEU A 9 30.98 35.62 1.31
C LEU A 9 31.24 34.40 0.39
N PRO A 10 32.31 34.41 -0.43
CA PRO A 10 32.64 33.27 -1.28
C PRO A 10 33.04 32.07 -0.41
N ILE A 11 32.48 30.90 -0.70
CA ILE A 11 32.86 29.62 -0.10
C ILE A 11 34.31 29.35 -0.50
N GLY A 12 35.26 29.67 0.38
CA GLY A 12 36.68 29.50 0.11
C GLY A 12 37.06 28.02 -0.09
N PRO A 13 38.13 27.73 -0.87
CA PRO A 13 38.57 26.38 -1.21
C PRO A 13 38.84 25.47 0.01
N LEU A 14 39.16 26.06 1.17
CA LEU A 14 39.36 25.34 2.44
C LEU A 14 38.07 24.69 2.96
N ARG A 15 36.88 25.29 2.75
CA ARG A 15 35.61 24.68 3.17
C ARG A 15 35.23 23.49 2.29
N LEU A 16 35.47 23.57 0.99
CA LEU A 16 35.24 22.48 0.04
C LEU A 16 36.16 21.29 0.34
N LEU A 17 37.45 21.52 0.58
CA LEU A 17 38.39 20.45 0.98
C LEU A 17 37.96 19.78 2.30
N SER A 18 37.48 20.55 3.28
CA SER A 18 36.96 19.99 4.54
C SER A 18 35.68 19.16 4.38
N CYS A 19 34.88 19.45 3.34
CA CYS A 19 33.65 18.72 3.04
C CYS A 19 33.97 17.42 2.31
N VAL A 20 34.89 17.46 1.34
CA VAL A 20 35.39 16.28 0.63
C VAL A 20 36.05 15.30 1.60
N SER A 21 36.91 15.79 2.51
CA SER A 21 37.53 14.94 3.55
C SER A 21 36.49 14.27 4.46
N ARG A 22 35.45 15.00 4.90
CA ARG A 22 34.39 14.41 5.73
C ARG A 22 33.56 13.39 4.97
N TYR A 23 33.30 13.62 3.69
CA TYR A 23 32.59 12.67 2.83
C TYR A 23 33.41 11.38 2.63
N THR A 24 34.72 11.49 2.39
CA THR A 24 35.59 10.32 2.24
C THR A 24 35.66 9.51 3.53
N ASP A 25 35.73 10.16 4.69
CA ASP A 25 35.75 9.48 5.99
C ASP A 25 34.43 8.75 6.26
N MET A 26 33.29 9.36 5.91
CA MET A 26 31.98 8.75 6.02
C MET A 26 31.84 7.52 5.11
N MET A 27 32.32 7.62 3.86
CA MET A 27 32.31 6.50 2.91
C MET A 27 33.19 5.34 3.36
N LEU A 28 34.36 5.61 3.94
CA LEU A 28 35.25 4.59 4.49
C LEU A 28 34.64 3.92 5.73
N SER A 29 34.03 4.70 6.62
CA SER A 29 33.32 4.17 7.79
C SER A 29 32.15 3.27 7.36
N LEU A 30 31.35 3.71 6.40
CA LEU A 30 30.23 2.94 5.86
C LEU A 30 30.71 1.63 5.22
N LYS A 31 31.79 1.67 4.43
CA LYS A 31 32.39 0.48 3.82
C LYS A 31 32.83 -0.53 4.88
N ASN A 32 33.47 -0.08 5.96
CA ASN A 32 33.94 -0.95 7.04
C ASN A 32 32.78 -1.59 7.80
N VAL A 33 31.73 -0.82 8.11
CA VAL A 33 30.52 -1.35 8.75
C VAL A 33 29.85 -2.40 7.84
N MET A 34 29.71 -2.10 6.55
CA MET A 34 29.08 -3.01 5.60
C MET A 34 29.90 -4.30 5.41
N MET A 35 31.22 -4.21 5.37
CA MET A 35 32.11 -5.35 5.29
C MET A 35 31.97 -6.27 6.51
N ALA A 36 31.95 -5.70 7.72
CA ALA A 36 31.76 -6.47 8.95
C ALA A 36 30.40 -7.18 9.02
N VAL A 37 29.33 -6.54 8.53
CA VAL A 37 28.00 -7.17 8.43
C VAL A 37 28.01 -8.31 7.42
N VAL A 38 28.62 -8.12 6.26
CA VAL A 38 28.73 -9.16 5.23
C VAL A 38 29.52 -10.37 5.75
N GLU A 39 30.67 -10.14 6.40
CA GLU A 39 31.46 -11.22 7.01
C GLU A 39 30.67 -11.96 8.09
N THR A 40 29.91 -11.25 8.91
CA THR A 40 29.05 -11.87 9.93
C THR A 40 27.97 -12.75 9.31
N LEU A 41 27.35 -12.31 8.23
CA LEU A 41 26.33 -13.09 7.52
C LEU A 41 26.94 -14.31 6.81
N LEU A 42 28.13 -14.17 6.23
CA LEU A 42 28.84 -15.27 5.57
C LEU A 42 29.23 -16.35 6.59
N ASN A 43 29.79 -15.93 7.72
CA ASN A 43 30.16 -16.84 8.81
C ASN A 43 28.92 -17.56 9.38
N LYS A 44 27.81 -16.84 9.59
CA LYS A 44 26.55 -17.48 10.03
C LYS A 44 26.02 -18.48 9.00
N PHE A 45 26.10 -18.13 7.71
CA PHE A 45 25.67 -19.03 6.64
C PHE A 45 26.52 -20.31 6.57
N GLU A 46 27.83 -20.20 6.74
CA GLU A 46 28.73 -21.36 6.81
C GLU A 46 28.48 -22.21 8.06
N GLU A 47 28.28 -21.56 9.22
CA GLU A 47 27.96 -22.23 10.48
C GLU A 47 26.63 -23.02 10.38
N ASP A 48 25.60 -22.42 9.79
CA ASP A 48 24.29 -23.06 9.60
C ASP A 48 24.37 -24.22 8.59
N GLN A 49 25.22 -24.12 7.56
CA GLN A 49 25.42 -25.22 6.62
C GLN A 49 26.17 -26.41 7.26
N SER A 50 27.09 -26.14 8.19
CA SER A 50 27.79 -27.19 8.93
C SER A 50 26.87 -27.95 9.90
N LYS A 51 26.00 -27.24 10.63
CA LYS A 51 24.99 -27.83 11.53
C LYS A 51 23.98 -28.70 10.78
N ASN A 52 23.60 -28.32 9.57
CA ASN A 52 22.65 -29.09 8.76
C ASN A 52 23.25 -30.42 8.25
N LYS A 53 24.56 -30.47 7.98
CA LYS A 53 25.27 -31.71 7.61
C LYS A 53 25.40 -32.69 8.77
N ASP A 54 25.39 -32.22 10.01
CA ASP A 54 25.41 -33.07 11.21
C ASP A 54 24.03 -33.66 11.55
N VAL A 55 22.93 -32.96 11.24
CA VAL A 55 21.55 -33.44 11.45
C VAL A 55 21.10 -34.47 10.39
N GLN A 56 21.65 -34.42 9.17
CA GLN A 56 21.32 -35.42 8.14
C GLN A 56 21.96 -36.79 8.38
N LYS A 57 23.08 -36.88 9.12
CA LYS A 57 23.67 -38.18 9.48
C LYS A 57 22.89 -38.95 10.53
N THR A 58 22.08 -38.27 11.36
CA THR A 58 21.24 -38.90 12.39
C THR A 58 19.83 -39.25 11.92
N THR A 59 19.37 -38.73 10.77
CA THR A 59 17.97 -38.91 10.31
C THR A 59 17.77 -40.08 9.33
N LEU A 60 18.83 -40.71 8.83
CA LEU A 60 18.75 -41.82 7.87
C LEU A 60 18.49 -43.21 8.50
N GLN A 61 18.33 -43.32 9.83
CA GLN A 61 18.22 -44.62 10.50
C GLN A 61 16.79 -45.00 10.96
N GLU A 62 15.79 -44.12 10.86
CA GLU A 62 14.47 -44.37 11.52
C GLU A 62 13.20 -44.24 10.65
N GLN A 63 13.28 -44.12 9.32
CA GLN A 63 12.07 -44.01 8.49
C GLN A 63 11.96 -45.10 7.42
N HIS A 64 11.85 -46.34 7.88
CA HIS A 64 11.11 -47.37 7.16
C HIS A 64 10.11 -47.92 8.16
N THR A 65 8.85 -47.42 8.17
CA THR A 65 7.62 -48.13 8.57
C THR A 65 6.41 -47.19 8.68
N GLN A 66 5.39 -47.51 7.88
CA GLN A 66 3.94 -47.33 8.05
C GLN A 66 3.20 -46.01 7.78
N CYS A 67 2.11 -46.25 7.06
CA CYS A 67 1.00 -45.43 6.62
C CYS A 67 -0.09 -45.34 7.71
N TYR A 68 -0.97 -44.33 7.58
CA TYR A 68 -2.30 -44.10 8.19
C TYR A 68 -2.46 -42.87 9.13
N THR A 69 -3.31 -41.94 8.64
CA THR A 69 -4.32 -41.05 9.26
C THR A 69 -4.00 -40.04 10.38
N ASP A 70 -4.55 -38.84 10.14
CA ASP A 70 -5.22 -37.88 11.05
C ASP A 70 -4.45 -36.79 11.82
N ASN A 71 -5.00 -35.58 11.62
CA ASN A 71 -5.09 -34.39 12.48
C ASN A 71 -3.90 -33.46 12.75
N CYS A 72 -4.24 -32.17 12.55
CA CYS A 72 -3.89 -30.98 13.33
C CYS A 72 -2.44 -30.83 13.80
N SER A 73 -1.69 -29.96 13.12
CA SER A 73 -0.50 -29.35 13.70
C SER A 73 -0.42 -27.88 13.29
N ASP A 74 -0.84 -27.00 14.20
CA ASP A 74 -0.41 -25.60 14.24
C ASP A 74 1.11 -25.59 14.34
N SER A 75 1.77 -25.16 13.28
CA SER A 75 3.19 -24.90 13.30
C SER A 75 3.48 -23.69 12.41
N ASP A 76 3.37 -22.53 13.05
CA ASP A 76 3.90 -21.24 12.58
C ASP A 76 5.42 -21.36 12.38
N SER A 77 5.82 -21.87 11.22
CA SER A 77 7.19 -21.80 10.73
C SER A 77 7.32 -20.57 9.83
N SER A 78 7.60 -19.41 10.45
CA SER A 78 7.76 -18.11 9.77
C SER A 78 9.01 -17.97 8.87
N PHE A 79 9.63 -19.08 8.46
CA PHE A 79 10.79 -19.09 7.57
C PHE A 79 10.58 -19.91 6.27
N ASN A 80 9.45 -20.58 6.14
CA ASN A 80 9.05 -21.22 4.88
C ASN A 80 8.16 -20.28 4.06
N GLN A 81 8.66 -19.09 3.70
CA GLN A 81 8.20 -18.47 2.45
C GLN A 81 8.76 -19.33 1.32
N SER A 82 8.07 -20.43 1.04
CA SER A 82 8.17 -21.06 -0.27
C SER A 82 7.86 -19.94 -1.26
N TYR A 83 8.87 -19.50 -2.01
CA TYR A 83 8.72 -18.53 -3.08
C TYR A 83 7.88 -19.19 -4.17
N THR A 84 6.57 -19.20 -3.96
CA THR A 84 5.59 -19.65 -4.93
C THR A 84 5.44 -18.50 -5.91
N PHE A 85 6.20 -18.60 -7.00
CA PHE A 85 6.02 -17.73 -8.14
C PHE A 85 4.62 -17.97 -8.70
N MET A 86 3.88 -16.90 -8.90
CA MET A 86 2.54 -16.96 -9.43
C MET A 86 2.59 -16.81 -10.95
N ASN A 87 1.99 -17.75 -11.67
CA ASN A 87 1.89 -17.67 -13.12
C ASN A 87 0.64 -16.88 -13.57
N GLN A 88 0.53 -16.58 -14.87
CA GLN A 88 -0.58 -15.79 -15.41
C GLN A 88 -1.94 -16.50 -15.26
N GLU A 89 -1.98 -17.82 -15.44
CA GLU A 89 -3.20 -18.62 -15.32
C GLU A 89 -3.73 -18.58 -13.87
N GLN A 90 -2.85 -18.64 -12.88
CA GLN A 90 -3.18 -18.51 -11.46
C GLN A 90 -3.69 -17.12 -11.13
N LEU A 91 -3.06 -16.06 -11.64
CA LEU A 91 -3.53 -14.68 -11.45
C LEU A 91 -4.89 -14.46 -12.10
N GLN A 92 -5.14 -15.08 -13.25
CA GLN A 92 -6.44 -15.04 -13.92
C GLN A 92 -7.50 -15.79 -13.13
N LEU A 93 -7.19 -16.99 -12.62
CA LEU A 93 -8.09 -17.72 -11.74
C LEU A 93 -8.43 -16.90 -10.48
N ILE A 94 -7.44 -16.26 -9.86
CA ILE A 94 -7.65 -15.37 -8.70
C ILE A 94 -8.57 -14.21 -9.09
N ALA A 95 -8.35 -13.58 -10.25
CA ALA A 95 -9.21 -12.49 -10.72
C ALA A 95 -10.66 -12.96 -10.89
N GLU A 96 -10.90 -14.14 -11.46
CA GLU A 96 -12.23 -14.75 -11.62
C GLU A 96 -12.86 -15.15 -10.28
N GLN A 97 -12.05 -15.66 -9.34
CA GLN A 97 -12.48 -16.04 -7.99
C GLN A 97 -12.82 -14.83 -7.12
N LEU A 98 -12.26 -13.65 -7.40
CA LEU A 98 -12.59 -12.38 -6.73
C LEU A 98 -13.87 -11.72 -7.26
N ASP A 99 -14.53 -12.30 -8.27
CA ASP A 99 -15.82 -11.78 -8.76
C ASP A 99 -16.86 -11.79 -7.62
N PRO A 100 -17.62 -10.70 -7.40
CA PRO A 100 -18.63 -10.62 -6.33
C PRO A 100 -19.70 -11.71 -6.37
N ASN A 101 -19.91 -12.39 -7.51
CA ASN A 101 -20.86 -13.50 -7.63
C ASN A 101 -20.31 -14.83 -7.06
N GLN A 102 -19.03 -14.89 -6.72
CA GLN A 102 -18.40 -16.08 -6.12
C GLN A 102 -18.73 -16.19 -4.62
N PRO A 103 -18.72 -17.41 -4.07
CA PRO A 103 -18.89 -17.64 -2.63
C PRO A 103 -17.87 -16.85 -1.80
N GLU A 104 -18.26 -16.46 -0.59
CA GLU A 104 -17.42 -15.67 0.32
C GLU A 104 -16.09 -16.35 0.63
N GLU A 105 -16.12 -17.67 0.85
CA GLU A 105 -14.94 -18.48 1.15
C GLU A 105 -13.95 -18.48 -0.01
N VAL A 106 -14.45 -18.61 -1.24
CA VAL A 106 -13.65 -18.59 -2.46
C VAL A 106 -12.97 -17.23 -2.64
N ARG A 107 -13.73 -16.15 -2.43
CA ARG A 107 -13.19 -14.78 -2.51
C ARG A 107 -12.12 -14.54 -1.45
N LYS A 108 -12.34 -15.00 -0.21
CA LYS A 108 -11.39 -14.88 0.90
C LYS A 108 -10.08 -15.60 0.62
N GLU A 109 -10.16 -16.84 0.13
CA GLU A 109 -8.99 -17.63 -0.26
C GLU A 109 -8.22 -16.92 -1.38
N ALA A 110 -8.91 -16.50 -2.45
CA ALA A 110 -8.28 -15.78 -3.56
C ALA A 110 -7.56 -14.49 -3.11
N MET A 111 -8.16 -13.74 -2.16
CA MET A 111 -7.55 -12.53 -1.60
C MET A 111 -6.34 -12.83 -0.70
N GLU A 112 -6.35 -13.92 0.05
CA GLU A 112 -5.20 -14.41 0.84
C GLU A 112 -4.04 -14.75 -0.11
N THR A 113 -4.34 -15.55 -1.14
CA THR A 113 -3.36 -15.93 -2.18
C THR A 113 -2.80 -14.69 -2.87
N LEU A 114 -3.63 -13.73 -3.28
CA LEU A 114 -3.18 -12.49 -3.89
C LEU A 114 -2.29 -11.65 -2.97
N CYS A 115 -2.62 -11.52 -1.68
CA CYS A 115 -1.81 -10.79 -0.70
C CYS A 115 -0.41 -11.41 -0.53
N SER A 116 -0.34 -12.73 -0.58
CA SER A 116 0.90 -13.51 -0.48
C SER A 116 1.76 -13.45 -1.74
N ALA A 117 1.18 -13.06 -2.89
CA ALA A 117 1.89 -13.01 -4.16
C ALA A 117 3.10 -12.05 -4.11
N PRO A 118 4.23 -12.43 -4.72
CA PRO A 118 5.34 -11.51 -4.97
C PRO A 118 4.86 -10.31 -5.81
N PRO A 119 5.24 -9.06 -5.47
CA PRO A 119 4.88 -7.89 -6.28
C PRO A 119 5.28 -8.06 -7.74
N SER A 120 6.44 -8.65 -8.02
CA SER A 120 6.94 -8.91 -9.38
C SER A 120 5.97 -9.66 -10.28
N ASP A 121 5.15 -10.53 -9.70
CA ASP A 121 4.26 -11.43 -10.44
C ASP A 121 2.97 -10.67 -10.78
N VAL A 122 2.43 -9.93 -9.81
CA VAL A 122 1.27 -9.05 -9.98
C VAL A 122 1.56 -7.96 -11.02
N LEU A 123 2.78 -7.43 -11.08
CA LEU A 123 3.19 -6.43 -12.09
C LEU A 123 3.11 -6.94 -13.52
N LYS A 124 3.20 -8.24 -13.73
CA LYS A 124 3.12 -8.87 -15.05
C LYS A 124 1.71 -9.35 -15.38
N CYS A 125 0.72 -9.10 -14.52
CA CYS A 125 -0.63 -9.61 -14.68
C CYS A 125 -1.28 -9.10 -15.97
N GLU A 126 -1.52 -10.00 -16.93
CA GLU A 126 -2.17 -9.67 -18.21
C GLU A 126 -3.66 -9.33 -18.02
N CYS A 127 -4.29 -9.93 -17.01
CA CYS A 127 -5.68 -9.67 -16.63
C CYS A 127 -5.84 -8.56 -15.57
N TRP A 128 -4.85 -7.66 -15.43
CA TRP A 128 -4.85 -6.61 -14.42
C TRP A 128 -6.15 -5.79 -14.38
N ASN A 129 -6.70 -5.42 -15.54
CA ASN A 129 -7.95 -4.67 -15.61
C ASN A 129 -9.14 -5.41 -14.96
N VAL A 130 -9.21 -6.74 -15.13
CA VAL A 130 -10.26 -7.58 -14.52
C VAL A 130 -10.02 -7.68 -13.01
N LEU A 131 -8.78 -7.94 -12.61
CA LEU A 131 -8.38 -8.02 -11.22
C LEU A 131 -8.69 -6.71 -10.47
N GLN A 132 -8.27 -5.57 -11.03
CA GLN A 132 -8.52 -4.25 -10.47
C GLN A 132 -10.00 -3.96 -10.34
N LYS A 133 -10.79 -4.26 -11.38
CA LYS A 133 -12.26 -4.12 -11.35
C LYS A 133 -12.87 -4.94 -10.21
N ASN A 134 -12.50 -6.21 -10.08
CA ASN A 134 -13.06 -7.10 -9.08
C ASN A 134 -12.64 -6.72 -7.65
N LEU A 135 -11.39 -6.27 -7.46
CA LEU A 135 -10.92 -5.68 -6.20
C LEU A 135 -11.73 -4.43 -5.84
N THR A 136 -12.03 -3.58 -6.82
CA THR A 136 -12.78 -2.34 -6.60
C THR A 136 -14.24 -2.63 -6.23
N LEU A 137 -14.89 -3.55 -6.94
CA LEU A 137 -16.24 -3.99 -6.58
C LEU A 137 -16.27 -4.62 -5.17
N SER A 138 -15.23 -5.39 -4.84
CA SER A 138 -15.06 -6.02 -3.53
C SER A 138 -14.81 -5.04 -2.38
N LEU A 139 -14.47 -3.76 -2.65
CA LEU A 139 -14.42 -2.74 -1.60
C LEU A 139 -15.81 -2.42 -1.03
N ALA A 140 -16.89 -2.76 -1.74
CA ALA A 140 -18.26 -2.62 -1.24
C ALA A 140 -18.71 -3.79 -0.35
N ASP A 141 -17.84 -4.78 -0.12
CA ASP A 141 -18.20 -5.98 0.63
C ASP A 141 -18.59 -5.66 2.10
N PRO A 142 -19.66 -6.29 2.63
CA PRO A 142 -20.04 -6.11 4.03
C PRO A 142 -18.97 -6.59 5.01
N ASP A 143 -18.16 -7.59 4.65
CA ASP A 143 -17.09 -8.12 5.50
C ASP A 143 -15.92 -7.13 5.58
N SER A 144 -15.75 -6.59 6.79
CA SER A 144 -14.66 -5.68 7.14
C SER A 144 -13.27 -6.29 7.00
N MET A 145 -13.12 -7.60 7.25
CA MET A 145 -11.84 -8.30 7.14
C MET A 145 -11.42 -8.41 5.68
N PHE A 146 -12.39 -8.65 4.80
CA PHE A 146 -12.15 -8.71 3.36
C PHE A 146 -11.69 -7.35 2.82
N THR A 147 -12.41 -6.27 3.18
CA THR A 147 -11.98 -4.90 2.82
C THR A 147 -10.58 -4.59 3.36
N GLU A 148 -10.26 -4.99 4.59
CA GLU A 148 -8.94 -4.75 5.17
C GLU A 148 -7.80 -5.43 4.38
N ARG A 149 -8.03 -6.64 3.88
CA ARG A 149 -7.05 -7.34 3.02
C ARG A 149 -6.82 -6.59 1.71
N ILE A 150 -7.87 -6.09 1.08
CA ILE A 150 -7.75 -5.28 -0.15
C ILE A 150 -6.96 -3.99 0.14
N LEU A 151 -7.25 -3.31 1.25
CA LEU A 151 -6.52 -2.10 1.64
C LEU A 151 -5.05 -2.37 1.97
N LYS A 152 -4.72 -3.52 2.56
CA LYS A 152 -3.32 -3.96 2.76
C LYS A 152 -2.62 -4.20 1.43
N PHE A 153 -3.29 -4.84 0.48
CA PHE A 153 -2.78 -5.01 -0.88
C PHE A 153 -2.52 -3.65 -1.55
N TYR A 154 -3.47 -2.72 -1.49
CA TYR A 154 -3.30 -1.36 -2.05
C TYR A 154 -2.14 -0.60 -1.39
N ALA A 155 -2.01 -0.67 -0.07
CA ALA A 155 -0.87 -0.07 0.64
C ALA A 155 0.47 -0.66 0.17
N LYS A 156 0.55 -1.99 0.01
CA LYS A 156 1.74 -2.67 -0.51
C LYS A 156 2.06 -2.19 -1.93
N THR A 157 1.06 -2.04 -2.80
CA THR A 157 1.24 -1.52 -4.15
C THR A 157 1.77 -0.08 -4.13
N PHE A 158 1.21 0.80 -3.30
CA PHE A 158 1.69 2.18 -3.18
C PHE A 158 3.16 2.27 -2.75
N SER A 159 3.61 1.39 -1.87
CA SER A 159 4.99 1.41 -1.38
C SER A 159 6.01 0.71 -2.28
N SER A 160 5.59 -0.27 -3.09
CA SER A 160 6.53 -1.20 -3.76
C SER A 160 6.34 -1.39 -5.25
N SER A 161 5.24 -0.91 -5.84
CA SER A 161 4.95 -1.09 -7.26
C SER A 161 5.31 0.14 -8.11
N PRO A 162 5.48 0.00 -9.44
CA PRO A 162 5.63 1.11 -10.35
C PRO A 162 4.45 2.08 -10.26
N LEU A 163 4.73 3.35 -10.53
CA LEU A 163 3.74 4.41 -10.39
C LEU A 163 2.52 4.27 -11.30
N SER A 164 2.63 3.61 -12.44
CA SER A 164 1.49 3.33 -13.31
C SER A 164 0.42 2.51 -12.58
N MET A 165 0.85 1.44 -11.89
CA MET A 165 -0.03 0.58 -11.10
C MET A 165 -0.53 1.28 -9.85
N ALA A 166 0.34 2.00 -9.13
CA ALA A 166 -0.06 2.78 -7.96
C ALA A 166 -1.13 3.83 -8.32
N ARG A 167 -0.96 4.53 -9.45
CA ARG A 167 -1.95 5.47 -9.99
C ARG A 167 -3.28 4.80 -10.29
N GLU A 168 -3.26 3.65 -10.95
CA GLU A 168 -4.48 2.92 -11.28
C GLU A 168 -5.24 2.49 -10.02
N ILE A 169 -4.54 1.98 -9.00
CA ILE A 169 -5.16 1.69 -7.70
C ILE A 169 -5.73 2.96 -7.05
N TYR A 170 -4.98 4.06 -7.06
CA TYR A 170 -5.41 5.33 -6.48
C TYR A 170 -6.69 5.83 -7.13
N VAL A 171 -6.72 5.91 -8.47
CA VAL A 171 -7.87 6.37 -9.24
C VAL A 171 -9.07 5.47 -8.98
N SER A 172 -8.87 4.15 -8.93
CA SER A 172 -9.95 3.20 -8.64
C SER A 172 -10.53 3.36 -7.23
N LEU A 173 -9.67 3.54 -6.22
CA LEU A 173 -10.08 3.78 -4.84
C LEU A 173 -10.83 5.12 -4.68
N ALA A 174 -10.34 6.18 -5.31
CA ALA A 174 -11.00 7.48 -5.33
C ALA A 174 -12.37 7.39 -6.00
N LYS A 175 -12.47 6.68 -7.14
CA LYS A 175 -13.73 6.47 -7.85
C LYS A 175 -14.72 5.63 -7.05
N HIS A 176 -14.25 4.58 -6.37
CA HIS A 176 -15.08 3.78 -5.46
C HIS A 176 -15.69 4.65 -4.36
N LEU A 177 -14.87 5.51 -3.74
CA LEU A 177 -15.34 6.43 -2.71
C LEU A 177 -16.35 7.41 -3.29
N GLU A 178 -16.04 8.06 -4.42
CA GLU A 178 -16.95 8.99 -5.10
C GLU A 178 -18.33 8.36 -5.34
N LEU A 179 -18.36 7.14 -5.88
CA LEU A 179 -19.60 6.39 -6.10
C LEU A 179 -20.32 6.03 -4.78
N SER A 180 -19.57 5.68 -3.73
CA SER A 180 -20.16 5.36 -2.42
C SER A 180 -20.88 6.55 -1.79
N PHE A 181 -20.34 7.76 -1.95
CA PHE A 181 -20.96 9.00 -1.48
C PHE A 181 -22.09 9.48 -2.40
N ASN A 182 -22.05 9.20 -3.69
CA ASN A 182 -23.13 9.56 -4.63
C ASN A 182 -24.31 8.57 -4.61
N SER A 183 -24.11 7.37 -4.06
CA SER A 183 -25.16 6.36 -4.01
C SER A 183 -26.36 6.82 -3.16
N ARG A 184 -27.58 6.44 -3.54
CA ARG A 184 -28.81 6.71 -2.75
C ARG A 184 -28.80 6.02 -1.37
N ASP A 185 -27.84 5.13 -1.15
CA ASP A 185 -27.43 4.59 0.15
C ASP A 185 -26.70 5.64 1.03
N GLY A 186 -26.55 6.89 0.58
CA GLY A 186 -25.95 8.01 1.32
C GLY A 186 -26.58 8.29 2.68
N GLN A 187 -27.78 7.76 2.96
CA GLN A 187 -28.33 7.65 4.32
C GLN A 187 -27.41 6.96 5.33
N LYS A 188 -26.41 6.21 4.87
CA LYS A 188 -25.38 5.60 5.72
C LYS A 188 -24.50 6.62 6.45
N PHE A 189 -24.35 7.85 5.92
CA PHE A 189 -23.44 8.86 6.48
C PHE A 189 -24.20 10.10 6.95
N THR A 190 -25.24 9.88 7.75
CA THR A 190 -26.04 10.97 8.32
C THR A 190 -25.42 11.52 9.59
N TYR A 191 -25.43 12.84 9.70
CA TYR A 191 -25.02 13.58 10.88
C TYR A 191 -26.22 13.75 11.82
N SER A 192 -26.29 12.93 12.87
CA SER A 192 -27.32 13.05 13.91
C SER A 192 -26.85 13.93 15.07
N ILE A 193 -25.64 13.68 15.61
CA ILE A 193 -24.99 14.43 16.71
C ILE A 193 -23.45 14.54 16.51
N GLY A 194 -22.91 13.86 15.51
CA GLY A 194 -21.48 13.76 15.24
C GLY A 194 -21.17 12.55 14.36
N ILE A 195 -19.89 12.33 14.05
CA ILE A 195 -19.44 11.12 13.37
C ILE A 195 -19.39 9.99 14.39
N ASP A 196 -20.22 8.96 14.20
CA ASP A 196 -20.20 7.77 15.05
C ASP A 196 -19.00 6.88 14.69
N ILE A 197 -17.91 7.03 15.44
CA ILE A 197 -16.70 6.21 15.28
C ILE A 197 -16.86 4.75 15.72
N THR A 198 -18.03 4.36 16.23
CA THR A 198 -18.36 2.96 16.53
C THR A 198 -19.05 2.28 15.35
N ASN A 199 -19.56 3.05 14.38
CA ASN A 199 -20.20 2.53 13.19
C ASN A 199 -19.15 1.89 12.25
N PRO A 200 -19.25 0.58 11.95
CA PRO A 200 -18.30 -0.12 11.09
C PRO A 200 -18.22 0.46 9.67
N GLU A 201 -19.31 1.02 9.15
CA GLU A 201 -19.33 1.69 7.84
C GLU A 201 -18.45 2.93 7.83
N ILE A 202 -18.56 3.76 8.88
CA ILE A 202 -17.74 4.96 9.07
C ILE A 202 -16.28 4.58 9.22
N ILE A 203 -15.97 3.57 10.03
CA ILE A 203 -14.59 3.06 10.18
C ILE A 203 -14.04 2.59 8.84
N ARG A 204 -14.83 1.86 8.03
CA ARG A 204 -14.40 1.34 6.73
C ARG A 204 -14.10 2.48 5.75
N VAL A 205 -14.93 3.51 5.70
CA VAL A 205 -14.70 4.71 4.88
C VAL A 205 -13.47 5.47 5.36
N LEU A 206 -13.30 5.65 6.67
CA LEU A 206 -12.11 6.31 7.24
C LEU A 206 -10.82 5.57 6.87
N LYS A 207 -10.79 4.23 6.91
CA LYS A 207 -9.63 3.44 6.49
C LYS A 207 -9.28 3.68 5.01
N LYS A 208 -10.28 3.72 4.12
CA LYS A 208 -10.11 3.98 2.68
C LYS A 208 -9.58 5.39 2.41
N ILE A 209 -10.21 6.39 3.03
CA ILE A 209 -9.82 7.81 2.88
C ILE A 209 -8.42 8.04 3.46
N ARG A 210 -8.09 7.39 4.58
CA ARG A 210 -6.75 7.46 5.17
C ARG A 210 -5.69 6.93 4.22
N LEU A 211 -5.95 5.80 3.58
CA LEU A 211 -5.03 5.22 2.60
C LEU A 211 -4.79 6.16 1.40
N LEU A 212 -5.85 6.79 0.88
CA LEU A 212 -5.70 7.84 -0.15
C LEU A 212 -4.87 9.02 0.34
N ASN A 213 -5.20 9.56 1.52
CA ASN A 213 -4.52 10.72 2.08
C ASN A 213 -3.03 10.46 2.35
N ASP A 214 -2.68 9.25 2.79
CA ASP A 214 -1.29 8.88 3.00
C ASP A 214 -0.51 8.87 1.67
N TYR A 215 -1.11 8.38 0.58
CA TYR A 215 -0.51 8.48 -0.76
C TYR A 215 -0.45 9.93 -1.28
N GLN A 216 -1.48 10.76 -1.04
CA GLN A 216 -1.50 12.17 -1.46
C GLN A 216 -0.33 12.99 -0.88
N LYS A 217 0.09 12.67 0.35
CA LYS A 217 1.24 13.31 0.99
C LYS A 217 2.56 12.96 0.31
N GLU A 218 2.66 11.76 -0.24
CA GLU A 218 3.84 11.26 -0.94
C GLU A 218 3.86 11.64 -2.43
N ALA A 219 2.68 11.81 -3.05
CA ALA A 219 2.52 12.13 -4.47
C ALA A 219 3.45 13.26 -4.99
N PRO A 220 3.63 14.39 -4.27
CA PRO A 220 4.55 15.46 -4.65
C PRO A 220 6.01 15.01 -4.87
N SER A 221 6.45 13.96 -4.18
CA SER A 221 7.82 13.45 -4.30
C SER A 221 8.10 12.77 -5.64
N PHE A 222 7.04 12.38 -6.37
CA PHE A 222 7.12 11.70 -7.66
C PHE A 222 6.96 12.66 -8.83
N TRP A 223 6.18 13.73 -8.69
CA TRP A 223 5.82 14.65 -9.78
C TRP A 223 6.96 15.19 -10.63
N ILE A 224 8.09 15.55 -10.01
CA ILE A 224 9.25 16.09 -10.73
C ILE A 224 9.82 15.09 -11.76
N ARG A 225 9.60 13.79 -11.56
CA ARG A 225 10.19 12.70 -12.36
C ARG A 225 9.23 12.06 -13.36
N HIS A 226 7.96 12.42 -13.37
CA HIS A 226 6.91 11.66 -14.07
C HIS A 226 6.06 12.52 -14.98
N PRO A 227 5.51 11.93 -16.06
CA PRO A 227 4.76 12.68 -17.07
C PRO A 227 3.53 13.35 -16.49
N GLU A 228 3.20 14.55 -16.99
CA GLU A 228 2.06 15.38 -16.58
C GLU A 228 0.75 14.58 -16.44
N LYS A 229 0.52 13.62 -17.34
CA LYS A 229 -0.65 12.73 -17.33
C LYS A 229 -0.83 11.92 -16.03
N TYR A 230 0.25 11.48 -15.39
CA TYR A 230 0.14 10.78 -14.09
C TYR A 230 -0.44 11.72 -13.03
N MET A 231 0.04 12.97 -13.00
CA MET A 231 -0.39 13.95 -12.00
C MET A 231 -1.84 14.35 -12.23
N GLU A 232 -2.20 14.58 -13.49
CA GLU A 232 -3.54 14.94 -13.93
C GLU A 232 -4.58 13.93 -13.43
N GLU A 233 -4.36 12.63 -13.66
CA GLU A 233 -5.30 11.57 -13.22
C GLU A 233 -5.45 11.51 -11.68
N ILE A 234 -4.36 11.71 -10.93
CA ILE A 234 -4.39 11.74 -9.46
C ILE A 234 -5.15 12.98 -8.97
N VAL A 235 -4.89 14.16 -9.55
CA VAL A 235 -5.53 15.41 -9.17
C VAL A 235 -7.01 15.39 -9.55
N GLU A 236 -7.35 14.99 -10.77
CA GLU A 236 -8.73 14.91 -11.27
C GLU A 236 -9.57 13.95 -10.44
N SER A 237 -9.07 12.75 -10.13
CA SER A 237 -9.80 11.79 -9.29
C SER A 237 -9.98 12.29 -7.85
N THR A 238 -8.99 13.02 -7.32
CA THR A 238 -9.09 13.66 -5.99
C THR A 238 -10.15 14.76 -5.99
N LEU A 239 -10.12 15.66 -6.97
CA LEU A 239 -11.07 16.76 -7.08
C LEU A 239 -12.49 16.25 -7.35
N SER A 240 -12.64 15.20 -8.17
CA SER A 240 -13.92 14.54 -8.41
C SER A 240 -14.52 14.01 -7.10
N LEU A 241 -13.71 13.33 -6.27
CA LEU A 241 -14.14 12.87 -4.95
C LEU A 241 -14.52 14.03 -4.02
N LEU A 242 -13.69 15.07 -3.94
CA LEU A 242 -13.93 16.20 -3.03
C LEU A 242 -15.07 17.12 -3.47
N SER A 243 -15.46 17.06 -4.75
CA SER A 243 -16.57 17.84 -5.31
C SER A 243 -17.92 17.16 -5.11
N VAL A 244 -17.94 15.94 -4.56
CA VAL A 244 -19.20 15.28 -4.19
C VAL A 244 -19.87 16.08 -3.09
N ASN A 245 -21.04 16.63 -3.42
CA ASN A 245 -21.92 17.30 -2.49
C ASN A 245 -23.24 16.52 -2.49
N GLN A 246 -23.68 16.06 -1.32
CA GLN A 246 -25.02 15.48 -1.22
C GLN A 246 -26.06 16.59 -1.16
N ASP A 247 -26.63 16.94 -2.33
CA ASP A 247 -27.64 17.99 -2.44
C ASP A 247 -28.84 17.72 -1.51
N SER A 248 -29.05 18.65 -0.59
CA SER A 248 -30.10 18.65 0.43
C SER A 248 -31.48 19.04 -0.12
N ASN A 249 -31.88 18.47 -1.26
CA ASN A 249 -33.24 18.61 -1.79
C ASN A 249 -34.29 17.83 -0.96
N LEU A 250 -33.93 17.33 0.23
CA LEU A 250 -34.80 16.57 1.13
C LEU A 250 -35.28 17.47 2.30
N PRO A 251 -36.56 17.39 2.72
CA PRO A 251 -37.09 18.25 3.78
C PRO A 251 -36.36 18.02 5.12
N SER A 252 -35.66 19.06 5.59
CA SER A 252 -35.27 19.38 6.97
C SER A 252 -35.16 18.21 7.97
N ALA A 253 -33.95 17.65 8.14
CA ALA A 253 -33.36 17.22 9.44
C ALA A 253 -32.04 16.44 9.27
N GLN A 254 -31.81 15.80 8.12
CA GLN A 254 -30.60 15.01 7.87
C GLN A 254 -29.56 15.84 7.12
N ILE A 255 -28.45 16.11 7.79
CA ILE A 255 -27.22 16.60 7.16
C ILE A 255 -26.41 15.35 6.76
N PHE A 256 -26.01 15.26 5.50
CA PHE A 256 -25.15 14.18 5.02
C PHE A 256 -23.68 14.60 5.16
N LEU A 257 -22.81 13.62 5.39
CA LEU A 257 -21.38 13.84 5.48
C LEU A 257 -20.73 13.71 4.11
N ASP A 258 -20.22 14.83 3.59
CA ASP A 258 -19.45 14.86 2.36
C ASP A 258 -18.03 14.28 2.56
N PRO A 259 -17.36 13.82 1.49
CA PRO A 259 -16.00 13.28 1.58
C PRO A 259 -14.99 14.22 2.23
N ILE A 260 -15.18 15.53 2.04
CA ILE A 260 -14.32 16.56 2.62
C ILE A 260 -14.33 16.54 4.16
N VAL A 261 -15.44 16.15 4.80
CA VAL A 261 -15.55 16.07 6.25
C VAL A 261 -14.67 14.94 6.80
N PHE A 262 -14.67 13.79 6.12
CA PHE A 262 -13.81 12.67 6.49
C PHE A 262 -12.32 12.98 6.27
N MET A 263 -11.99 13.67 5.17
CA MET A 263 -10.63 14.15 4.92
C MET A 263 -10.17 15.11 6.02
N ALA A 264 -11.01 16.06 6.42
CA ALA A 264 -10.71 17.00 7.50
C ALA A 264 -10.51 16.30 8.85
N LEU A 265 -11.24 15.21 9.11
CA LEU A 265 -11.06 14.39 10.32
C LEU A 265 -9.71 13.67 10.33
N ILE A 266 -9.27 13.17 9.17
CA ILE A 266 -8.03 12.40 9.03
C ILE A 266 -6.78 13.30 8.99
N ASP A 267 -6.85 14.44 8.30
CA ASP A 267 -5.74 15.38 8.16
C ASP A 267 -6.25 16.82 8.21
N THR A 268 -6.33 17.34 9.44
CA THR A 268 -6.75 18.73 9.72
C THR A 268 -5.82 19.79 9.12
N LYS A 269 -4.58 19.44 8.77
CA LYS A 269 -3.61 20.41 8.25
C LYS A 269 -3.55 20.42 6.73
N ALA A 270 -3.84 19.27 6.10
CA ALA A 270 -3.85 19.05 4.65
C ALA A 270 -2.70 19.78 3.92
N VAL A 271 -1.49 19.75 4.50
CA VAL A 271 -0.34 20.54 4.00
C VAL A 271 0.07 20.11 2.60
N TRP A 272 -0.22 18.85 2.24
CA TRP A 272 -0.01 18.31 0.91
C TRP A 272 -0.72 19.16 -0.16
N PHE A 273 -1.91 19.69 0.10
CA PHE A 273 -2.67 20.50 -0.86
C PHE A 273 -1.92 21.78 -1.25
N LYS A 274 -1.20 22.41 -0.31
CA LYS A 274 -0.34 23.56 -0.62
C LYS A 274 0.83 23.16 -1.52
N LYS A 275 1.41 21.98 -1.29
CA LYS A 275 2.48 21.45 -2.16
C LYS A 275 1.96 21.16 -3.56
N TRP A 276 0.67 20.82 -3.68
CA TRP A 276 0.00 20.58 -4.96
C TRP A 276 -0.17 21.83 -5.81
N MET A 277 -0.42 22.98 -5.18
CA MET A 277 -0.70 24.25 -5.87
C MET A 277 0.54 25.10 -6.19
N VAL A 278 1.72 24.74 -5.66
CA VAL A 278 2.96 25.53 -5.78
C VAL A 278 3.93 24.93 -6.81
N MET A 279 3.65 23.72 -7.31
CA MET A 279 4.34 23.14 -8.46
C MET A 279 3.61 23.51 -9.75
#